data_AF-A0A7X8WFB4-F1
#
_entry.id   AF-A0A7X8WFB4-F1
#
_cell.length_a   1.000
_cell.length_b   1.000
_cell.length_c   1.000
_cell.angle_alpha   90.00
_cell.angle_beta   90.00
_cell.angle_gamma   90.00
#
_symmetry.space_group_name_H-M   'P 1'
#
loop_
_entity.id
_entity.type
_entity.pdbx_description
1 polymer ?
#
loop_
_entity_poly.entity_id
_entity_poly.type
_entity_poly.pdbx_seq_one_letter_code
_entity_poly.pdbx_strand_id
1 'polypeptide(L)'
;GPWSVVIKKVIPVLIIFIIFFLLIFFVPNTKVQFSAALIGSVSGVVIITVFTQFTGLLTSRAATFSVIYGSFAALFMFLFICYVFWATIFFSVELAYVYQYRPAGVVNEGLPQSPATQMTDGTNIMMLIGANFRDGKGATTVKELLDRLVIPYDRLQGFLDALSNKGYIVATNNSRTSFIPNKPLDQIRLQDLVDHLYGIGTIDEMSRDTAGEAVAKQLAEKGISSLGTLTVENLLQRI
;
A
#
# COMPACT_ATOMS: atom_id res chain seq x y z
N GLY A 1 -48.70 -4.60 -0.56
CA GLY A 1 -48.06 -5.85 -1.02
C GLY A 1 -46.63 -5.94 -0.53
N PRO A 2 -46.03 -7.14 -0.43
CA PRO A 2 -44.69 -7.37 0.13
C PRO A 2 -43.60 -6.52 -0.54
N TRP A 3 -43.72 -6.27 -1.84
CA TRP A 3 -42.84 -5.42 -2.63
C TRP A 3 -42.70 -3.98 -2.10
N SER A 4 -43.78 -3.39 -1.58
CA SER A 4 -43.75 -2.02 -1.04
C SER A 4 -42.90 -1.88 0.22
N VAL A 5 -42.79 -2.95 1.02
CA VAL A 5 -42.00 -2.97 2.26
C VAL A 5 -40.52 -3.15 1.94
N VAL A 6 -40.21 -3.99 0.95
CA VAL A 6 -38.84 -4.18 0.45
C VAL A 6 -38.31 -2.89 -0.16
N ILE A 7 -39.10 -2.25 -1.04
CA ILE A 7 -38.75 -0.98 -1.67
C ILE A 7 -38.43 0.10 -0.63
N LYS A 8 -39.26 0.23 0.42
CA LYS A 8 -39.06 1.22 1.49
C LYS A 8 -37.81 0.98 2.34
N LYS A 9 -37.35 -0.27 2.47
CA LYS A 9 -36.14 -0.61 3.24
C LYS A 9 -34.86 -0.59 2.41
N VAL A 10 -34.93 -1.00 1.14
CA VAL A 10 -33.76 -1.17 0.27
C VAL A 10 -33.32 0.16 -0.35
N ILE A 11 -34.27 1.01 -0.77
CA ILE A 11 -33.93 2.29 -1.42
C ILE A 11 -33.02 3.17 -0.54
N PRO A 12 -33.32 3.41 0.74
CA PRO A 12 -32.48 4.26 1.57
C PRO A 12 -31.05 3.72 1.72
N VAL A 13 -30.92 2.40 1.89
CA VAL A 13 -29.62 1.72 2.00
C VAL A 13 -28.82 1.85 0.71
N LEU A 14 -29.49 1.72 -0.44
CA LEU A 14 -28.87 1.87 -1.75
C LEU A 14 -28.38 3.32 -1.98
N ILE A 15 -29.16 4.32 -1.58
CA ILE A 15 -28.77 5.73 -1.68
C ILE A 15 -27.51 5.99 -0.84
N ILE A 16 -27.51 5.52 0.42
CA ILE A 16 -26.35 5.65 1.32
C ILE A 16 -25.12 4.97 0.70
N PHE A 17 -25.29 3.76 0.17
CA PHE A 17 -24.23 3.03 -0.52
C PHE A 17 -23.62 3.83 -1.67
N ILE A 18 -24.47 4.40 -2.54
CA ILE A 18 -24.02 5.20 -3.68
C ILE A 18 -23.28 6.47 -3.20
N ILE A 19 -23.75 7.12 -2.14
CA ILE A 19 -23.08 8.30 -1.58
C ILE A 19 -21.69 7.94 -1.07
N PHE A 20 -21.54 6.89 -0.25
CA PHE A 20 -20.23 6.44 0.21
C PHE A 20 -19.33 6.02 -0.96
N PHE A 21 -19.89 5.34 -1.96
CA PHE A 21 -19.14 4.94 -3.15
C PHE A 21 -18.60 6.14 -3.92
N LEU A 22 -19.44 7.13 -4.21
CA LEU A 22 -19.01 8.34 -4.91
C LEU A 22 -17.99 9.11 -4.09
N LEU A 23 -18.20 9.22 -2.77
CA LEU A 23 -17.28 9.91 -1.88
C LEU A 23 -15.91 9.22 -1.90
N ILE A 24 -15.85 7.90 -1.76
CA ILE A 24 -14.60 7.15 -1.72
C ILE A 24 -13.94 7.07 -3.10
N PHE A 25 -14.71 7.03 -4.19
CA PHE A 25 -14.15 6.86 -5.54
C PHE A 25 -13.74 8.18 -6.20
N PHE A 26 -14.51 9.25 -6.03
CA PHE A 26 -14.29 10.53 -6.77
C PHE A 26 -13.59 11.61 -5.96
N VAL A 27 -13.78 11.67 -4.65
CA VAL A 27 -13.21 12.77 -3.83
C VAL A 27 -11.70 12.66 -3.64
N PRO A 28 -11.08 11.47 -3.50
CA PRO A 28 -9.64 11.40 -3.29
C PRO A 28 -8.86 11.92 -4.49
N ASN A 29 -7.72 12.55 -4.22
CA ASN A 29 -6.74 12.94 -5.24
C ASN A 29 -5.87 11.75 -5.72
N THR A 30 -6.31 10.51 -5.47
CA THR A 30 -5.58 9.28 -5.78
C THR A 30 -6.46 8.33 -6.60
N LYS A 31 -5.83 7.47 -7.39
CA LYS A 31 -6.55 6.48 -8.21
C LYS A 31 -7.04 5.33 -7.32
N VAL A 32 -8.32 5.34 -6.98
CA VAL A 32 -8.96 4.27 -6.19
C VAL A 32 -9.46 3.16 -7.11
N GLN A 33 -9.16 1.90 -6.79
CA GLN A 33 -9.69 0.76 -7.54
C GLN A 33 -11.18 0.58 -7.27
N PHE A 34 -11.95 0.18 -8.29
CA PHE A 34 -13.40 0.01 -8.17
C PHE A 34 -13.79 -1.00 -7.07
N SER A 35 -13.06 -2.11 -6.96
CA SER A 35 -13.26 -3.14 -5.92
C SER A 35 -13.02 -2.60 -4.50
N ALA A 36 -11.99 -1.76 -4.32
CA ALA A 36 -11.67 -1.13 -3.05
C ALA A 36 -12.75 -0.12 -2.62
N ALA A 37 -13.23 0.71 -3.56
CA ALA A 37 -14.33 1.63 -3.31
C ALA A 37 -15.60 0.88 -2.91
N LEU A 38 -15.87 -0.29 -3.51
CA LEU A 38 -17.03 -1.11 -3.19
C LEU A 38 -17.00 -1.59 -1.74
N ILE A 39 -15.87 -2.12 -1.28
CA ILE A 39 -15.69 -2.63 0.08
C ILE A 39 -15.75 -1.51 1.11
N GLY A 40 -15.09 -0.38 0.83
CA GLY A 40 -15.20 0.83 1.65
C GLY A 40 -16.67 1.26 1.80
N SER A 41 -17.42 1.26 0.70
CA SER A 41 -18.84 1.66 0.70
C SER A 41 -19.74 0.72 1.50
N VAL A 42 -19.52 -0.60 1.37
CA VAL A 42 -20.25 -1.59 2.18
C VAL A 42 -19.99 -1.35 3.66
N SER A 43 -18.74 -1.09 4.06
CA SER A 43 -18.43 -0.82 5.47
C SER A 43 -19.16 0.40 6.02
N GLY A 44 -19.20 1.50 5.25
CA GLY A 44 -19.88 2.73 5.64
C GLY A 44 -21.38 2.52 5.81
N VAL A 45 -22.00 1.79 4.88
CA VAL A 45 -23.42 1.40 4.96
C VAL A 45 -23.72 0.56 6.20
N VAL A 46 -22.88 -0.42 6.51
CA VAL A 46 -23.08 -1.27 7.68
C VAL A 46 -23.00 -0.43 8.96
N ILE A 47 -21.96 0.39 9.10
CA ILE A 47 -21.75 1.22 10.30
C ILE A 47 -22.89 2.21 10.50
N ILE A 48 -23.29 2.94 9.45
CA ILE A 48 -24.35 3.95 9.57
C ILE A 48 -25.72 3.33 9.80
N THR A 49 -25.97 2.13 9.25
CA THR A 49 -27.22 1.40 9.50
C THR A 49 -27.30 0.94 10.96
N VAL A 50 -26.21 0.40 11.51
CA VAL A 50 -26.15 0.00 12.92
C VAL A 50 -26.29 1.22 13.82
N PHE A 51 -25.60 2.32 13.50
CA PHE A 51 -25.64 3.56 14.27
C PHE A 51 -27.04 4.20 14.29
N THR A 52 -27.72 4.26 13.14
CA THR A 52 -29.09 4.82 13.06
C THR A 52 -30.10 4.00 13.86
N GLN A 53 -29.99 2.66 13.84
CA GLN A 53 -30.81 1.80 14.69
C GLN A 53 -30.55 2.03 16.18
N PHE A 54 -29.27 2.09 16.57
CA PHE A 54 -28.86 2.35 17.95
C PHE A 54 -29.37 3.70 18.45
N THR A 55 -29.14 4.77 17.70
CA THR A 55 -29.61 6.12 18.05
C THR A 55 -31.13 6.20 18.12
N GLY A 56 -31.86 5.49 17.25
CA GLY A 56 -33.32 5.39 17.32
C GLY A 56 -33.82 4.72 18.61
N LEU A 57 -33.17 3.64 19.04
CA LEU A 57 -33.46 2.98 20.31
C LEU A 57 -33.10 3.86 21.51
N LEU A 58 -32.00 4.59 21.43
CA LEU A 58 -31.56 5.49 22.50
C LEU A 58 -32.51 6.67 22.66
N THR A 59 -32.91 7.30 21.54
CA THR A 59 -33.85 8.44 21.52
C THR A 59 -35.22 8.05 22.03
N SER A 60 -35.73 6.87 21.65
CA SER A 60 -37.05 6.40 22.12
C SER A 60 -37.09 6.13 23.63
N ARG A 61 -35.96 5.73 24.24
CA ARG A 61 -35.85 5.57 25.71
C ARG A 61 -35.53 6.88 26.44
N ALA A 62 -34.76 7.77 25.80
CA ALA A 62 -34.32 9.04 26.38
C ALA A 62 -35.41 10.14 26.33
N ALA A 63 -36.46 9.99 25.52
CA ALA A 63 -37.59 10.91 25.43
C ALA A 63 -38.36 11.13 26.75
N THR A 64 -38.00 10.40 27.81
CA THR A 64 -38.58 10.47 29.16
C THR A 64 -37.81 11.43 30.10
N PHE A 65 -36.67 12.00 29.69
CA PHE A 65 -35.87 12.90 30.54
C PHE A 65 -36.25 14.39 30.37
N SER A 66 -36.16 15.14 31.47
CA SER A 66 -36.68 16.51 31.66
C SER A 66 -36.26 17.55 30.60
N VAL A 67 -37.22 18.36 30.15
CA VAL A 67 -37.15 19.36 29.06
C VAL A 67 -36.00 20.37 29.19
N ILE A 68 -35.60 20.75 30.41
CA ILE A 68 -34.57 21.77 30.66
C ILE A 68 -33.16 21.25 30.33
N TYR A 69 -32.86 20.00 30.68
CA TYR A 69 -31.59 19.36 30.31
C TYR A 69 -31.62 18.78 28.89
N GLY A 70 -32.81 18.62 28.29
CA GLY A 70 -33.01 18.10 26.94
C GLY A 70 -32.40 18.96 25.85
N SER A 71 -32.55 20.30 25.91
CA SER A 71 -31.99 21.20 24.89
C SER A 71 -30.46 21.23 24.88
N PHE A 72 -29.83 21.15 26.06
CA PHE A 72 -28.37 21.08 26.17
C PHE A 72 -27.84 19.71 25.72
N ALA A 73 -28.52 18.63 26.13
CA ALA A 73 -28.19 17.27 25.66
C ALA A 73 -28.34 17.09 24.14
N ALA A 74 -29.30 17.78 23.52
CA ALA A 74 -29.48 17.75 22.07
C ALA A 74 -28.25 18.28 21.32
N LEU A 75 -27.57 19.31 21.84
CA LEU A 75 -26.31 19.80 21.26
C LEU A 75 -25.22 18.72 21.29
N PHE A 76 -24.99 18.08 22.43
CA PHE A 76 -23.99 17.01 22.53
C PHE A 76 -24.36 15.80 21.68
N MET A 77 -25.64 15.47 21.61
CA MET A 77 -26.13 14.39 20.77
C MET A 77 -25.90 14.69 19.29
N PHE A 78 -26.14 15.93 18.85
CA PHE A 78 -25.82 16.39 17.51
C PHE A 78 -24.32 16.31 17.21
N LEU A 79 -23.48 16.84 18.09
CA LEU A 79 -22.02 16.76 17.95
C LEU A 79 -21.53 15.31 17.90
N PHE A 80 -22.10 14.43 18.70
CA PHE A 80 -21.79 13.00 18.69
C PHE A 80 -22.20 12.33 17.36
N ILE A 81 -23.38 12.63 16.83
CA ILE A 81 -23.83 12.13 15.52
C ILE A 81 -22.88 12.62 14.42
N CYS A 82 -22.52 13.90 14.42
CA CYS A 82 -21.55 14.45 13.48
C CYS A 82 -20.19 13.75 13.60
N TYR A 83 -19.69 13.54 14.83
CA TYR A 83 -18.44 12.83 15.06
C TYR A 83 -18.48 11.42 14.48
N VAL A 84 -19.52 10.64 14.78
CA VAL A 84 -19.66 9.27 14.26
C VAL A 84 -19.79 9.26 12.74
N PHE A 85 -20.49 10.24 12.14
CA PHE A 85 -20.60 10.38 10.70
C PHE A 85 -19.23 10.56 10.03
N TRP A 86 -18.43 11.51 10.51
CA TRP A 86 -17.08 11.75 10.00
C TRP A 86 -16.14 10.58 10.26
N ALA A 87 -16.18 10.00 11.46
CA ALA A 87 -15.40 8.81 11.80
C ALA A 87 -15.72 7.64 10.86
N THR A 88 -17.00 7.46 10.51
CA THR A 88 -17.44 6.42 9.57
C THR A 88 -16.86 6.67 8.17
N ILE A 89 -16.90 7.92 7.68
CA ILE A 89 -16.31 8.29 6.39
C ILE A 89 -14.81 7.97 6.38
N PHE A 90 -14.07 8.44 7.39
CA PHE A 90 -12.63 8.21 7.46
C PHE A 90 -12.29 6.73 7.57
N PHE A 91 -13.03 5.98 8.40
CA PHE A 91 -12.86 4.54 8.52
C PHE A 91 -13.12 3.80 7.20
N SER A 92 -14.16 4.17 6.46
CA SER A 92 -14.47 3.54 5.17
C SER A 92 -13.42 3.84 4.10
N VAL A 93 -12.87 5.05 4.08
CA VAL A 93 -11.76 5.42 3.19
C VAL A 93 -10.49 4.66 3.57
N GLU A 94 -10.17 4.61 4.87
CA GLU A 94 -9.03 3.84 5.37
C GLU A 94 -9.17 2.36 5.05
N LEU A 95 -10.37 1.78 5.19
CA LEU A 95 -10.63 0.39 4.84
C LEU A 95 -10.48 0.14 3.33
N ALA A 96 -10.92 1.07 2.48
CA ALA A 96 -10.71 0.99 1.04
C ALA A 96 -9.22 1.07 0.69
N TYR A 97 -8.48 1.97 1.34
CA TYR A 97 -7.04 2.09 1.19
C TYR A 97 -6.33 0.80 1.63
N VAL A 98 -6.65 0.29 2.82
CA VAL A 98 -6.12 -0.98 3.32
C VAL A 98 -6.51 -2.08 2.37
N TYR A 99 -7.74 -2.22 1.90
CA TYR A 99 -8.06 -3.28 0.93
C TYR A 99 -7.26 -3.16 -0.38
N GLN A 100 -7.02 -1.94 -0.87
CA GLN A 100 -6.27 -1.69 -2.10
C GLN A 100 -4.76 -1.91 -1.94
N TYR A 101 -4.19 -1.64 -0.77
CA TYR A 101 -2.75 -1.63 -0.51
C TYR A 101 -2.29 -2.66 0.52
N ARG A 102 -3.21 -3.41 1.15
CA ARG A 102 -2.88 -4.45 2.12
C ARG A 102 -2.28 -5.63 1.36
N PRO A 103 -1.09 -6.08 1.75
CA PRO A 103 -0.52 -7.28 1.20
C PRO A 103 -1.43 -8.46 1.54
N ALA A 104 -1.87 -9.21 0.52
CA ALA A 104 -2.26 -10.59 0.73
C ALA A 104 -1.08 -11.26 1.44
N GLY A 105 -1.33 -11.74 2.65
CA GLY A 105 -0.31 -12.04 3.65
C GLY A 105 0.91 -12.74 3.10
N VAL A 106 2.06 -12.08 3.22
CA VAL A 106 3.34 -12.76 3.36
C VAL A 106 4.07 -12.12 4.52
N VAL A 107 3.52 -12.31 5.73
CA VAL A 107 4.37 -12.37 6.92
C VAL A 107 5.27 -13.59 6.67
N ASN A 108 6.45 -13.35 6.11
CA ASN A 108 7.48 -14.38 6.05
C ASN A 108 7.97 -14.56 7.49
N GLU A 109 7.25 -15.35 8.29
CA GLU A 109 7.80 -16.06 9.45
C GLU A 109 8.72 -17.21 8.98
N GLY A 110 9.53 -16.94 7.96
CA GLY A 110 10.62 -17.78 7.51
C GLY A 110 11.96 -17.11 7.86
N LEU A 111 13.05 -17.85 7.67
CA LEU A 111 14.40 -17.28 7.72
C LEU A 111 14.45 -15.97 6.90
N PRO A 112 15.23 -14.96 7.35
CA PRO A 112 15.45 -13.74 6.60
C PRO A 112 15.78 -14.08 5.14
N GLN A 113 15.28 -13.28 4.19
CA GLN A 113 15.45 -13.52 2.76
C GLN A 113 16.92 -13.81 2.45
N SER A 114 17.17 -14.91 1.72
CA SER A 114 18.52 -15.25 1.33
C SER A 114 19.15 -14.09 0.56
N PRO A 115 20.43 -13.77 0.77
CA PRO A 115 21.07 -12.69 0.02
C PRO A 115 20.97 -12.86 -1.50
N ALA A 116 20.94 -14.10 -2.00
CA ALA A 116 20.73 -14.39 -3.41
C ALA A 116 19.33 -13.95 -3.91
N THR A 117 18.29 -14.14 -3.10
CA THR A 117 16.94 -13.67 -3.41
C THR A 117 16.87 -12.15 -3.39
N GLN A 118 17.56 -11.50 -2.45
CA GLN A 118 17.63 -10.03 -2.39
C GLN A 118 18.27 -9.43 -3.65
N MET A 119 19.37 -10.02 -4.10
CA MET A 119 20.03 -9.63 -5.35
C MET A 119 19.11 -9.82 -6.56
N THR A 120 18.38 -10.94 -6.61
CA THR A 120 17.47 -11.26 -7.71
C THR A 120 16.30 -10.26 -7.79
N ASP A 121 15.60 -10.07 -6.67
CA ASP A 121 14.45 -9.16 -6.59
C ASP A 121 14.87 -7.72 -6.91
N GLY A 122 15.93 -7.21 -6.27
CA GLY A 122 16.40 -5.84 -6.48
C GLY A 122 16.93 -5.59 -7.91
N THR A 123 17.62 -6.58 -8.51
CA THR A 123 18.06 -6.48 -9.91
C THR A 123 16.86 -6.51 -10.85
N ASN A 124 15.88 -7.39 -10.63
CA ASN A 124 14.66 -7.47 -11.45
C ASN A 124 13.85 -6.18 -11.40
N ILE A 125 13.73 -5.55 -10.23
CA ILE A 125 13.10 -4.23 -10.07
C ILE A 125 13.82 -3.19 -10.93
N MET A 126 15.15 -3.09 -10.80
CA MET A 126 15.93 -2.12 -11.56
C MET A 126 15.83 -2.37 -13.08
N MET A 127 15.85 -3.64 -13.49
CA MET A 127 15.72 -4.05 -14.88
C MET A 127 14.36 -3.67 -15.46
N LEU A 128 13.26 -3.89 -14.72
CA LEU A 128 11.93 -3.52 -15.19
C LEU A 128 11.75 -1.99 -15.30
N ILE A 129 12.30 -1.24 -14.35
CA ILE A 129 12.32 0.23 -14.39
C ILE A 129 13.16 0.72 -15.58
N GLY A 130 14.35 0.14 -15.77
CA GLY A 130 15.25 0.48 -16.88
C GLY A 130 14.67 0.12 -18.25
N ALA A 131 14.02 -1.03 -18.40
CA ALA A 131 13.39 -1.46 -19.64
C ALA A 131 12.28 -0.50 -20.08
N ASN A 132 11.38 -0.13 -19.16
CA ASN A 132 10.30 0.82 -19.46
C ASN A 132 10.83 2.22 -19.81
N PHE A 133 11.92 2.64 -19.16
CA PHE A 133 12.58 3.91 -19.49
C PHE A 133 13.24 3.87 -20.88
N ARG A 134 13.98 2.80 -21.19
CA ARG A 134 14.64 2.60 -22.49
C ARG A 134 13.63 2.52 -23.64
N ASP A 135 12.54 1.80 -23.44
CA ASP A 135 11.50 1.58 -24.45
C ASP A 135 10.58 2.81 -24.62
N GLY A 136 10.78 3.90 -23.87
CA GLY A 136 9.96 5.10 -23.93
C GLY A 136 8.54 4.94 -23.35
N LYS A 137 8.29 3.87 -22.57
CA LYS A 137 6.99 3.61 -21.91
C LYS A 137 6.73 4.53 -20.71
N GLY A 138 7.76 5.22 -20.23
CA GLY A 138 7.68 6.20 -19.15
C GLY A 138 7.95 5.61 -17.77
N ALA A 139 7.33 6.20 -16.75
CA ALA A 139 7.55 5.81 -15.36
C ALA A 139 6.88 4.48 -15.03
N THR A 140 7.62 3.58 -14.37
CA THR A 140 7.08 2.29 -13.93
C THR A 140 6.31 2.46 -12.64
N THR A 141 5.06 1.98 -12.61
CA THR A 141 4.19 2.12 -11.44
C THR A 141 4.42 1.00 -10.42
N VAL A 142 4.18 1.27 -9.13
CA VAL A 142 4.24 0.24 -8.09
C VAL A 142 3.29 -0.92 -8.40
N LYS A 143 2.09 -0.63 -8.92
CA LYS A 143 1.14 -1.65 -9.35
C LYS A 143 1.75 -2.58 -10.41
N GLU A 144 2.41 -2.02 -11.43
CA GLU A 144 3.05 -2.81 -12.47
C GLU A 144 4.19 -3.68 -11.94
N LEU A 145 4.99 -3.15 -11.00
CA LEU A 145 6.05 -3.93 -10.35
C LEU A 145 5.47 -5.12 -9.58
N LEU A 146 4.38 -4.93 -8.83
CA LEU A 146 3.68 -6.01 -8.14
C LEU A 146 3.13 -7.06 -9.11
N ASP A 147 2.48 -6.59 -10.19
CA ASP A 147 1.82 -7.46 -11.17
C ASP A 147 2.85 -8.30 -11.96
N ARG A 148 4.02 -7.74 -12.31
CA ARG A 148 5.04 -8.42 -13.12
C ARG A 148 6.04 -9.24 -12.33
N LEU A 149 6.43 -8.80 -11.12
CA LEU A 149 7.50 -9.42 -10.34
C LEU A 149 6.98 -10.36 -9.25
N VAL A 150 5.69 -10.33 -8.93
CA VAL A 150 5.07 -11.17 -7.89
C VAL A 150 5.80 -11.04 -6.53
N ILE A 151 6.30 -9.82 -6.25
CA ILE A 151 6.99 -9.48 -5.00
C ILE A 151 5.95 -8.91 -4.01
N PRO A 152 5.97 -9.31 -2.72
CA PRO A 152 5.11 -8.71 -1.70
C PRO A 152 5.32 -7.19 -1.58
N TYR A 153 4.24 -6.42 -1.37
CA TYR A 153 4.30 -4.95 -1.35
C TYR A 153 5.32 -4.38 -0.36
N ASP A 154 5.35 -4.87 0.88
CA ASP A 154 6.28 -4.36 1.89
C ASP A 154 7.74 -4.60 1.49
N ARG A 155 8.01 -5.75 0.85
CA ARG A 155 9.35 -6.08 0.33
C ARG A 155 9.71 -5.17 -0.83
N LEU A 156 8.79 -4.97 -1.77
CA LEU A 156 8.98 -4.05 -2.89
C LEU A 156 9.26 -2.63 -2.40
N GLN A 157 8.51 -2.15 -1.40
CA GLN A 157 8.74 -0.83 -0.81
C GLN A 157 10.12 -0.72 -0.16
N GLY A 158 10.57 -1.74 0.59
CA GLY A 158 11.92 -1.78 1.14
C GLY A 158 13.01 -1.63 0.07
N PHE A 159 12.85 -2.29 -1.08
CA PHE A 159 13.77 -2.13 -2.22
C PHE A 159 13.66 -0.75 -2.88
N LEU A 160 12.45 -0.23 -3.08
CA LEU A 160 12.24 1.08 -3.68
C LEU A 160 12.85 2.19 -2.82
N ASP A 161 12.67 2.12 -1.50
CA ASP A 161 13.29 3.06 -0.56
C ASP A 161 14.82 2.93 -0.57
N ALA A 162 15.37 1.71 -0.55
CA ALA A 162 16.82 1.50 -0.62
C ALA A 162 17.43 2.08 -1.90
N LEU A 163 16.81 1.80 -3.06
CA LEU A 163 17.26 2.30 -4.36
C LEU A 163 17.09 3.82 -4.49
N SER A 164 16.02 4.38 -3.94
CA SER A 164 15.75 5.82 -3.93
C SER A 164 16.74 6.57 -3.04
N ASN A 165 17.00 6.05 -1.83
CA ASN A 165 17.96 6.65 -0.88
C ASN A 165 19.39 6.69 -1.44
N LYS A 166 19.76 5.70 -2.26
CA LYS A 166 21.07 5.66 -2.94
C LYS A 166 21.08 6.40 -4.28
N GLY A 167 19.94 6.97 -4.69
CA GLY A 167 19.81 7.78 -5.89
C GLY A 167 19.91 6.98 -7.19
N TYR A 168 19.54 5.70 -7.18
CA TYR A 168 19.40 4.89 -8.40
C TYR A 168 18.08 5.17 -9.11
N ILE A 169 17.01 5.40 -8.35
CA ILE A 169 15.68 5.72 -8.86
C ILE A 169 15.13 7.00 -8.23
N VAL A 170 14.19 7.64 -8.90
CA VAL A 170 13.47 8.82 -8.40
C VAL A 170 11.98 8.68 -8.66
N ALA A 171 11.16 9.10 -7.69
CA ALA A 171 9.72 9.11 -7.82
C ALA A 171 9.26 10.25 -8.73
N THR A 172 8.33 9.98 -9.65
CA THR A 172 7.77 11.00 -10.55
C THR A 172 6.56 11.74 -9.95
N ASN A 173 6.06 11.28 -8.81
CA ASN A 173 4.92 11.90 -8.13
C ASN A 173 5.16 12.02 -6.61
N ASN A 174 4.45 12.95 -5.99
CA ASN A 174 4.54 13.17 -4.54
C ASN A 174 4.07 11.95 -3.73
N SER A 175 3.20 11.12 -4.32
CA SER A 175 2.70 9.89 -3.70
C SER A 175 3.70 8.71 -3.74
N ARG A 176 4.87 8.87 -4.37
CA ARG A 176 5.89 7.80 -4.52
C ARG A 176 5.36 6.48 -5.07
N THR A 177 4.45 6.55 -6.05
CA THR A 177 3.84 5.36 -6.69
C THR A 177 4.34 5.09 -8.10
N SER A 178 5.27 5.89 -8.61
CA SER A 178 5.82 5.75 -9.97
C SER A 178 7.28 6.19 -9.98
N PHE A 179 8.14 5.40 -10.60
CA PHE A 179 9.60 5.55 -10.53
C PHE A 179 10.24 5.56 -11.91
N ILE A 180 11.32 6.33 -12.04
CA ILE A 180 12.22 6.33 -13.19
C ILE A 180 13.66 6.19 -12.70
N PRO A 181 14.61 5.75 -13.56
CA PRO A 181 16.03 5.82 -13.25
C PRO A 181 16.46 7.28 -13.00
N ASN A 182 17.27 7.50 -11.97
CA ASN A 182 17.83 8.81 -11.66
C ASN A 182 19.17 9.05 -12.41
N LYS A 183 19.72 8.00 -13.01
CA LYS A 183 20.95 8.07 -13.82
C LYS A 183 20.76 7.31 -15.13
N PRO A 184 21.51 7.69 -16.19
CA PRO A 184 21.62 6.90 -17.41
C PRO A 184 21.98 5.44 -17.13
N LEU A 185 21.39 4.50 -17.88
CA LEU A 185 21.49 3.06 -17.61
C LEU A 185 22.90 2.48 -17.85
N ASP A 186 23.71 3.13 -18.69
CA ASP A 186 25.13 2.89 -18.91
C ASP A 186 26.00 3.24 -17.70
N GLN A 187 25.56 4.18 -16.86
CA GLN A 187 26.29 4.63 -15.68
C GLN A 187 25.97 3.81 -14.43
N ILE A 188 24.93 2.97 -14.47
CA ILE A 188 24.54 2.12 -13.36
C ILE A 188 25.28 0.80 -13.48
N ARG A 189 26.38 0.67 -12.73
CA ARG A 189 27.16 -0.56 -12.65
C ARG A 189 26.42 -1.61 -11.83
N LEU A 190 26.38 -2.82 -12.35
CA LEU A 190 25.72 -3.95 -11.68
C LEU A 190 26.44 -4.32 -10.39
N GLN A 191 27.78 -4.18 -10.36
CA GLN A 191 28.57 -4.38 -9.15
C GLN A 191 28.11 -3.47 -8.01
N ASP A 192 28.00 -2.17 -8.27
CA ASP A 192 27.59 -1.18 -7.27
C ASP A 192 26.14 -1.43 -6.83
N LEU A 193 25.26 -1.80 -7.77
CA LEU A 193 23.87 -2.12 -7.46
C LEU A 193 23.75 -3.36 -6.56
N VAL A 194 24.45 -4.45 -6.90
CA VAL A 194 24.39 -5.71 -6.16
C VAL A 194 25.02 -5.57 -4.77
N ASP A 195 26.12 -4.83 -4.65
CA ASP A 195 26.75 -4.53 -3.36
C ASP A 195 25.79 -3.79 -2.42
N HIS A 196 25.02 -2.84 -2.95
CA HIS A 196 24.01 -2.10 -2.18
C HIS A 196 22.77 -2.93 -1.83
N LEU A 197 22.43 -3.91 -2.65
CA LEU A 197 21.29 -4.80 -2.43
C LEU A 197 21.64 -5.98 -1.50
N TYR A 198 22.93 -6.27 -1.31
CA TYR A 198 23.38 -7.37 -0.50
C TYR A 198 23.20 -7.06 1.00
N GLY A 199 22.42 -7.90 1.68
CA GLY A 199 22.31 -7.86 3.14
C GLY A 199 21.37 -6.78 3.67
N ILE A 200 20.46 -6.25 2.83
CA ILE A 200 19.43 -5.30 3.26
C ILE A 200 18.59 -5.95 4.37
N GLY A 201 18.76 -5.46 5.60
CA GLY A 201 18.01 -5.89 6.78
C GLY A 201 18.45 -7.21 7.43
N THR A 202 19.56 -7.82 7.00
CA THR A 202 20.06 -9.09 7.58
C THR A 202 21.38 -8.96 8.32
N ILE A 203 21.97 -7.77 8.39
CA ILE A 203 23.08 -7.53 9.30
C ILE A 203 22.47 -7.18 10.66
N ASP A 204 22.11 -8.22 11.40
CA ASP A 204 22.01 -8.09 12.84
C ASP A 204 23.36 -7.54 13.31
N GLU A 205 23.40 -6.34 13.89
CA GLU A 205 24.63 -5.72 14.41
C GLU A 205 25.29 -6.57 15.51
N MET A 206 24.64 -7.67 15.92
CA MET A 206 25.18 -8.76 16.73
C MET A 206 25.77 -9.91 15.89
N SER A 207 26.48 -9.58 14.81
CA SER A 207 27.35 -10.52 14.11
C SER A 207 28.40 -11.06 15.08
N ARG A 208 28.34 -12.36 15.37
CA ARG A 208 29.39 -13.07 16.08
C ARG A 208 30.42 -13.48 15.03
N ASP A 209 31.67 -13.13 15.26
CA ASP A 209 32.81 -13.48 14.41
C ASP A 209 32.96 -15.02 14.33
N THR A 210 32.20 -15.64 13.44
CA THR A 210 32.11 -17.08 13.26
C THR A 210 32.73 -17.47 11.92
N ALA A 211 33.28 -18.69 11.85
CA ALA A 211 33.82 -19.23 10.61
C ALA A 211 32.80 -19.24 9.46
N GLY A 212 31.51 -19.43 9.77
CA GLY A 212 30.43 -19.38 8.78
C GLY A 212 30.24 -17.98 8.17
N GLU A 213 30.36 -16.94 8.98
CA GLU A 213 30.26 -15.56 8.51
C GLU A 213 31.45 -15.16 7.63
N ALA A 214 32.67 -15.57 8.01
CA ALA A 214 33.86 -15.35 7.19
C ALA A 214 33.72 -16.01 5.79
N VAL A 215 33.15 -17.22 5.72
CA VAL A 215 32.89 -17.91 4.45
C VAL A 215 31.82 -17.18 3.63
N ALA A 216 30.71 -16.76 4.26
CA ALA A 216 29.64 -16.03 3.58
C ALA A 216 30.14 -14.69 3.00
N LYS A 217 30.91 -13.94 3.79
CA LYS A 217 31.52 -12.67 3.36
C LYS A 217 32.49 -12.87 2.20
N GLN A 218 33.38 -13.86 2.30
CA GLN A 218 34.34 -14.14 1.22
C GLN A 218 33.65 -14.58 -0.08
N LEU A 219 32.57 -15.36 0.01
CA LEU A 219 31.77 -15.75 -1.15
C LEU A 219 31.08 -14.53 -1.78
N ALA A 220 30.55 -13.63 -0.96
CA ALA A 220 29.92 -12.39 -1.42
C ALA A 220 30.93 -11.47 -2.14
N GLU A 221 32.08 -11.21 -1.53
CA GLU A 221 33.13 -10.35 -2.11
C GLU A 221 33.63 -10.90 -3.45
N LYS A 222 33.87 -12.22 -3.55
CA LYS A 222 34.29 -12.87 -4.80
C LYS A 222 33.16 -12.89 -5.84
N GLY A 223 31.92 -13.11 -5.42
CA GLY A 223 30.75 -13.07 -6.30
C GLY A 223 30.52 -11.69 -6.90
N ILE A 224 30.53 -10.64 -6.07
CA ILE A 224 30.31 -9.25 -6.48
C ILE A 224 31.44 -8.78 -7.40
N SER A 225 32.70 -9.09 -7.07
CA SER A 225 33.84 -8.72 -7.92
C SER A 225 33.84 -9.41 -9.30
N SER A 226 33.23 -10.59 -9.43
CA SER A 226 33.08 -11.29 -10.72
C SER A 226 32.15 -10.58 -11.72
N LEU A 227 31.28 -9.68 -11.25
CA LEU A 227 30.37 -8.92 -12.10
C LEU A 227 31.08 -7.88 -12.98
N GLY A 228 32.32 -7.51 -12.65
CA GLY A 228 33.20 -6.69 -13.48
C GLY A 228 32.57 -5.36 -13.90
N THR A 229 32.69 -5.02 -15.19
CA THR A 229 32.19 -3.76 -15.78
C THR A 229 30.77 -3.85 -16.35
N LEU A 230 29.98 -4.86 -15.96
CA LEU A 230 28.60 -4.99 -16.43
C LEU A 230 27.73 -3.83 -15.91
N THR A 231 26.91 -3.27 -16.79
CA THR A 231 25.96 -2.20 -16.50
C THR A 231 24.53 -2.71 -16.68
N VAL A 232 23.55 -1.98 -16.13
CA VAL A 232 22.12 -2.30 -16.32
C VAL A 232 21.77 -2.30 -17.81
N GLU A 233 22.33 -1.38 -18.59
CA GLU A 233 22.15 -1.37 -20.05
C GLU A 233 22.67 -2.64 -20.73
N ASN A 234 23.88 -3.09 -20.41
CA ASN A 234 24.45 -4.33 -20.98
C ASN A 234 23.58 -5.55 -20.68
N LEU A 235 22.96 -5.58 -19.49
CA LEU A 235 22.10 -6.67 -19.09
C LEU A 235 20.75 -6.61 -19.82
N LEU A 236 20.20 -5.41 -20.03
CA LEU A 236 18.98 -5.18 -20.81
C LEU A 236 19.13 -5.52 -22.29
N GLN A 237 20.34 -5.55 -22.84
CA GLN A 237 20.60 -5.93 -24.24
C GLN A 237 20.67 -7.46 -24.45
N ARG A 238 20.79 -8.25 -23.37
CA ARG A 238 20.91 -9.71 -23.43
C ARG A 238 19.58 -10.46 -23.36
N ILE A 239 18.48 -9.75 -23.15
CA ILE A 239 17.12 -10.26 -22.98
C ILE A 239 16.25 -9.67 -24.09
#